data_AF-A0A954LQ98-F1
#
_entry.id   AF-A0A954LQ98-F1
#
_cell.length_a   1.000
_cell.length_b   1.000
_cell.length_c   1.000
_cell.angle_alpha   90.00
_cell.angle_beta   90.00
_cell.angle_gamma   90.00
#
_symmetry.space_group_name_H-M   'P 1'
#
loop_
_entity.id
_entity.type
_entity.pdbx_description
1 polymer ?
#
loop_
_entity_poly.entity_id
_entity_poly.type
_entity_poly.pdbx_seq_one_letter_code
_entity_poly.pdbx_strand_id
1 'polypeptide(L)'
;MKTHHQIVIVGGGTAGITVAARLLNENSSLDVAIIEPSTKHYYQPLWTLVGGGMFPKEESERAEADLIPRQAKWIRDYVDSFNPNENSLATREGQTITYDYLIVAPGIQINWDQVVG
;
A
#
# COMPACT_ATOMS: atom_id res chain seq x y z
N MET A 1 19.56 1.41 6.71
CA MET A 1 19.65 0.00 7.13
C MET A 1 19.05 -0.86 6.03
N LYS A 2 19.60 -2.06 5.78
CA LYS A 2 19.09 -2.98 4.76
C LYS A 2 18.21 -4.03 5.43
N THR A 3 16.97 -4.19 4.95
CA THR A 3 16.03 -5.22 5.41
C THR A 3 15.62 -6.11 4.24
N HIS A 4 15.22 -7.34 4.54
CA HIS A 4 14.77 -8.31 3.55
C HIS A 4 13.42 -8.87 3.97
N HIS A 5 12.54 -9.08 2.99
CA HIS A 5 11.24 -9.74 3.15
C HIS A 5 11.02 -10.70 1.99
N GLN A 6 10.37 -11.85 2.22
CA GLN A 6 10.08 -12.77 1.11
C GLN A 6 9.18 -12.10 0.07
N ILE A 7 8.13 -11.41 0.52
CA ILE A 7 7.18 -10.72 -0.36
C ILE A 7 7.07 -9.26 0.07
N VAL A 8 7.35 -8.35 -0.86
CA VAL A 8 7.13 -6.92 -0.67
C VAL A 8 5.97 -6.47 -1.55
N ILE A 9 5.01 -5.78 -0.95
CA ILE A 9 3.83 -5.21 -1.60
C ILE A 9 3.96 -3.69 -1.52
N VAL A 10 3.96 -3.03 -2.67
CA VAL A 10 3.97 -1.56 -2.76
C VAL A 10 2.55 -1.05 -2.91
N GLY A 11 2.08 -0.28 -1.93
CA GLY A 11 0.73 0.24 -1.84
C GLY A 11 -0.18 -0.58 -0.93
N GLY A 12 -0.78 0.09 0.06
CA GLY A 12 -1.81 -0.43 0.97
C GLY A 12 -3.24 -0.13 0.50
N GLY A 13 -3.41 0.11 -0.80
CA GLY A 13 -4.73 0.25 -1.41
C GLY A 13 -5.51 -1.06 -1.46
N THR A 14 -6.68 -1.03 -2.09
CA THR A 14 -7.60 -2.18 -2.18
C THR A 14 -6.91 -3.46 -2.66
N ALA A 15 -6.07 -3.37 -3.70
CA ALA A 15 -5.36 -4.52 -4.24
C ALA A 15 -4.25 -5.02 -3.29
N GLY A 16 -3.44 -4.12 -2.71
CA GLY A 16 -2.33 -4.49 -1.85
C GLY A 16 -2.77 -5.23 -0.60
N ILE A 17 -3.77 -4.70 0.11
CA ILE A 17 -4.35 -5.38 1.30
C ILE A 17 -4.97 -6.72 0.92
N THR A 18 -5.72 -6.77 -0.19
CA THR A 18 -6.38 -8.02 -0.63
C THR A 18 -5.37 -9.11 -0.93
N VAL A 19 -4.28 -8.79 -1.62
CA VAL A 19 -3.25 -9.76 -1.97
C VAL A 19 -2.49 -10.22 -0.72
N ALA A 20 -2.12 -9.29 0.17
CA ALA A 20 -1.48 -9.64 1.43
C ALA A 20 -2.34 -10.61 2.26
N ALA A 21 -3.63 -10.30 2.40
CA ALA A 21 -4.57 -11.14 3.14
C ALA A 21 -4.72 -12.53 2.50
N ARG A 22 -4.82 -12.61 1.17
CA ARG A 22 -4.90 -13.89 0.46
C ARG A 22 -3.65 -14.74 0.68
N LEU A 23 -2.46 -14.16 0.51
CA LEU A 23 -1.20 -14.86 0.73
C LEU A 23 -1.09 -15.41 2.15
N LEU A 24 -1.40 -14.57 3.16
CA LEU A 24 -1.29 -14.95 4.57
C LEU A 24 -2.40 -15.91 5.04
N ASN A 25 -3.55 -15.91 4.38
CA ASN A 25 -4.60 -16.92 4.61
C ASN A 25 -4.21 -18.29 4.05
N GLU A 26 -3.57 -18.33 2.88
CA GLU A 26 -3.06 -19.57 2.28
C GLU A 26 -1.84 -20.11 3.04
N ASN A 27 -0.94 -19.23 3.45
CA ASN A 27 0.23 -19.58 4.25
C ASN A 27 0.62 -18.45 5.20
N SER A 28 0.28 -18.61 6.47
CA SER A 28 0.56 -17.63 7.52
C SER A 28 2.02 -17.56 7.96
N SER A 29 2.89 -18.45 7.45
CA SER A 29 4.34 -18.42 7.71
C SER A 29 5.11 -17.53 6.73
N LEU A 30 4.45 -16.98 5.70
CA LEU A 30 5.08 -16.08 4.74
C LEU A 30 5.50 -14.76 5.41
N ASP A 31 6.70 -14.30 5.09
CA ASP A 31 7.17 -12.97 5.46
C ASP A 31 6.69 -11.94 4.43
N VAL A 32 5.64 -11.22 4.77
CA VAL A 32 4.98 -10.22 3.90
C VAL A 32 5.14 -8.82 4.49
N ALA A 33 5.68 -7.89 3.70
CA ALA A 33 5.71 -6.47 4.03
C ALA A 33 4.83 -5.66 3.06
N ILE A 34 4.06 -4.72 3.61
CA ILE A 34 3.29 -3.72 2.85
C ILE A 34 3.92 -2.37 3.11
N ILE A 35 4.33 -1.68 2.03
CA ILE A 35 4.85 -0.31 2.09
C ILE A 35 3.71 0.64 1.69
N GLU A 36 3.19 1.37 2.68
CA GLU A 36 2.08 2.30 2.53
C GLU A 36 2.27 3.49 3.47
N PRO A 37 2.38 4.72 2.96
CA PRO A 37 2.57 5.90 3.80
C PRO A 37 1.30 6.38 4.51
N SER A 38 0.11 6.19 3.92
CA SER A 38 -1.15 6.72 4.43
C SER A 38 -1.58 6.03 5.71
N THR A 39 -2.07 6.80 6.69
CA THR A 39 -2.70 6.25 7.90
C THR A 39 -4.16 5.90 7.72
N LYS A 40 -4.71 6.20 6.54
CA LYS A 40 -6.12 6.04 6.19
C LYS A 40 -6.29 5.23 4.92
N HIS A 41 -7.28 4.35 4.95
CA HIS A 41 -7.76 3.62 3.78
C HIS A 41 -9.08 4.18 3.32
N TYR A 42 -9.30 4.28 2.01
CA TYR A 42 -10.55 4.76 1.44
C TYR A 42 -11.20 3.73 0.53
N TYR A 43 -12.50 3.50 0.75
CA TYR A 43 -13.35 2.85 -0.24
C TYR A 43 -13.79 3.88 -1.29
N GLN A 44 -12.88 4.15 -2.22
CA GLN A 44 -13.03 5.18 -3.27
C GLN A 44 -14.31 5.09 -4.10
N PRO A 45 -14.89 3.90 -4.40
CA PRO A 45 -16.15 3.83 -5.13
C PRO A 45 -17.32 4.59 -4.47
N LEU A 46 -17.28 4.79 -3.13
CA LEU A 46 -18.31 5.56 -2.42
C LEU A 46 -18.22 7.07 -2.68
N TRP A 47 -17.08 7.59 -3.15
CA TRP A 47 -16.85 9.02 -3.33
C TRP A 47 -17.81 9.69 -4.31
N THR A 48 -18.30 8.96 -5.32
CA THR A 48 -19.34 9.48 -6.23
C THR A 48 -20.61 9.87 -5.49
N LEU A 49 -21.04 9.04 -4.51
CA LEU A 49 -22.25 9.29 -3.74
C LEU A 49 -22.01 10.35 -2.64
N VAL A 50 -20.80 10.44 -2.11
CA VAL A 50 -20.37 11.52 -1.22
C VAL A 50 -20.43 12.87 -1.94
N GLY A 51 -19.91 12.96 -3.17
CA GLY A 51 -20.00 14.18 -3.99
C GLY A 51 -21.44 14.56 -4.33
N GLY A 52 -22.36 13.59 -4.37
CA GLY A 52 -23.80 13.80 -4.51
C GLY A 52 -24.54 14.16 -3.21
N GLY A 53 -23.85 14.24 -2.07
CA GLY A 53 -24.44 14.57 -0.77
C GLY A 53 -25.23 13.43 -0.11
N MET A 54 -25.08 12.20 -0.60
CA MET A 54 -25.86 11.04 -0.15
C MET A 54 -25.24 10.33 1.05
N PHE A 55 -23.92 10.46 1.23
CA PHE A 55 -23.16 9.91 2.35
C PHE A 55 -22.13 10.93 2.85
N PRO A 56 -21.81 10.94 4.15
CA PRO A 56 -20.66 11.66 4.68
C PRO A 56 -19.36 11.00 4.22
N LYS A 57 -18.28 11.79 4.04
CA LYS A 57 -16.99 11.27 3.55
C LYS A 57 -16.38 10.24 4.50
N GLU A 58 -16.63 10.39 5.79
CA GLU A 58 -16.09 9.57 6.87
C GLU A 58 -16.54 8.10 6.75
N GLU A 59 -17.69 7.84 6.12
CA GLU A 59 -18.16 6.47 5.86
C GLU A 59 -17.29 5.73 4.83
N SER A 60 -16.54 6.46 3.99
CA SER A 60 -15.58 5.85 3.06
C SER A 60 -14.23 5.55 3.71
N GLU A 61 -13.97 6.05 4.92
CA GLU A 61 -12.66 6.06 5.55
C GLU A 61 -12.53 5.01 6.67
N ARG A 62 -11.37 4.36 6.74
CA ARG A 62 -10.95 3.55 7.89
C ARG A 62 -9.50 3.86 8.25
N ALA A 63 -9.09 3.52 9.48
CA ALA A 63 -7.66 3.51 9.80
C ALA A 63 -6.98 2.38 9.02
N GLU A 64 -5.88 2.70 8.33
CA GLU A 64 -5.12 1.71 7.54
C GLU A 64 -4.69 0.53 8.41
N ALA A 65 -4.24 0.82 9.63
CA ALA A 65 -3.82 -0.16 10.64
C ALA A 65 -4.87 -1.26 10.92
N ASP A 66 -6.16 -0.94 10.82
CA ASP A 66 -7.25 -1.88 11.10
C ASP A 66 -7.47 -2.87 9.94
N LEU A 67 -6.93 -2.57 8.76
CA LEU A 67 -7.09 -3.35 7.53
C LEU A 67 -5.84 -4.13 7.15
N ILE A 68 -4.66 -3.71 7.61
CA ILE A 68 -3.43 -4.48 7.45
C ILE A 68 -3.60 -5.86 8.10
N PRO A 69 -3.33 -6.98 7.40
CA PRO A 69 -3.33 -8.30 8.00
C PRO A 69 -2.37 -8.37 9.18
N ARG A 70 -2.79 -8.95 10.31
CA ARG A 70 -2.02 -8.91 11.57
C ARG A 70 -0.59 -9.47 11.44
N GLN A 71 -0.38 -10.42 10.53
CA GLN A 71 0.90 -11.06 10.28
C GLN A 71 1.79 -10.27 9.32
N ALA A 72 1.22 -9.34 8.54
CA ALA A 72 1.99 -8.51 7.61
C ALA A 72 2.72 -7.39 8.37
N LYS A 73 3.94 -7.07 7.94
CA LYS A 73 4.65 -5.89 8.42
C LYS A 73 4.21 -4.66 7.63
N TRP A 74 3.67 -3.67 8.32
CA TRP A 74 3.39 -2.36 7.72
C TRP A 74 4.59 -1.44 7.84
N ILE A 75 5.13 -1.02 6.70
CA ILE A 75 6.21 -0.04 6.59
C ILE A 75 5.58 1.28 6.15
N ARG A 76 5.56 2.23 7.08
CA ARG A 76 4.90 3.53 6.93
C ARG A 76 5.78 4.54 6.24
N ASP A 77 6.08 4.28 4.98
CA ASP A 77 6.95 5.12 4.15
C ASP A 77 6.48 5.07 2.69
N TYR A 78 7.00 5.99 1.87
CA TYR A 78 6.86 5.98 0.43
C TYR A 78 7.96 5.11 -0.19
N VAL A 79 7.61 4.36 -1.23
CA VAL A 79 8.63 3.84 -2.16
C VAL A 79 9.10 5.00 -3.04
N ASP A 80 10.42 5.22 -3.07
CA ASP A 80 11.06 6.30 -3.82
C ASP A 80 11.64 5.79 -5.15
N SER A 81 12.27 4.61 -5.15
CA SER A 81 12.83 4.01 -6.37
C SER A 81 12.85 2.49 -6.34
N PHE A 82 12.84 1.88 -7.53
CA PHE A 82 12.91 0.43 -7.73
C PHE A 82 14.23 0.05 -8.39
N ASN A 83 14.89 -0.99 -7.87
CA ASN A 83 16.12 -1.57 -8.41
C ASN A 83 15.89 -3.06 -8.72
N PRO A 84 15.17 -3.40 -9.80
CA PRO A 84 14.76 -4.77 -10.09
C PRO A 84 15.93 -5.72 -10.37
N ASN A 85 17.05 -5.22 -10.89
CA ASN A 85 18.26 -6.04 -11.12
C ASN A 85 18.89 -6.55 -9.80
N GLU A 86 18.59 -5.89 -8.69
CA GLU A 86 19.10 -6.23 -7.36
C GLU A 86 18.00 -6.77 -6.44
N ASN A 87 16.80 -6.99 -6.97
CA ASN A 87 15.58 -7.30 -6.21
C ASN A 87 15.42 -6.39 -4.99
N SER A 88 15.58 -5.08 -5.19
CA SER A 88 15.49 -4.10 -4.12
C SER A 88 14.67 -2.87 -4.48
N LEU A 89 14.28 -2.11 -3.47
CA LEU A 89 13.70 -0.78 -3.59
C LEU A 89 14.26 0.12 -2.49
N ALA A 90 14.23 1.43 -2.73
CA ALA A 90 14.52 2.43 -1.73
C ALA A 90 13.24 3.10 -1.27
N THR A 91 13.15 3.35 0.03
CA THR A 91 12.08 4.17 0.61
C THR A 91 12.53 5.61 0.78
N ARG A 92 11.59 6.53 0.93
CA ARG A 92 11.88 7.97 1.03
C ARG A 92 12.65 8.35 2.29
N GLU A 93 12.50 7.60 3.38
CA GLU A 93 13.33 7.76 4.59
C GLU A 93 14.73 7.13 4.46
N GLY A 94 15.10 6.63 3.26
CA GLY A 94 16.44 6.11 2.96
C GLY A 94 16.66 4.66 3.39
N GLN A 95 15.61 3.87 3.59
CA GLN A 95 15.74 2.44 3.83
C GLN A 95 15.88 1.70 2.48
N THR A 96 16.72 0.67 2.46
CA THR A 96 16.80 -0.24 1.32
C THR A 96 16.12 -1.55 1.70
N ILE A 97 15.10 -1.94 0.95
CA ILE A 97 14.33 -3.16 1.19
C ILE A 97 14.56 -4.11 0.02
N THR A 98 15.02 -5.32 0.33
CA THR A 98 15.16 -6.40 -0.67
C THR A 98 14.01 -7.39 -0.59
N TYR A 99 13.75 -8.10 -1.68
CA TYR A 99 12.65 -9.05 -1.80
C TYR A 99 13.00 -10.31 -2.58
N ASP A 100 12.26 -11.40 -2.35
CA ASP A 100 12.21 -12.53 -3.29
C ASP A 100 11.14 -12.27 -4.37
N TYR A 101 9.99 -11.74 -3.96
CA TYR A 101 8.89 -11.35 -4.84
C TYR A 101 8.41 -9.93 -4.55
N LEU A 102 8.14 -9.18 -5.63
CA LEU A 102 7.60 -7.83 -5.57
C LEU A 102 6.20 -7.80 -6.20
N ILE A 103 5.25 -7.21 -5.46
CA ILE A 103 3.90 -6.94 -5.94
C ILE A 103 3.70 -5.42 -5.98
N VAL A 104 3.48 -4.88 -7.16
CA VAL A 104 3.35 -3.43 -7.38
C VAL A 104 1.86 -3.08 -7.49
N ALA A 105 1.31 -2.47 -6.44
CA ALA A 105 -0.08 -2.03 -6.35
C ALA A 105 -0.24 -0.56 -5.86
N PRO A 106 0.54 0.42 -6.36
CA PRO A 106 0.52 1.81 -5.87
C PRO A 106 -0.74 2.60 -6.30
N GLY A 107 -1.61 2.00 -7.11
CA GLY A 107 -2.78 2.68 -7.68
C GLY A 107 -2.40 3.59 -8.85
N ILE A 108 -3.15 4.67 -9.00
CA ILE A 108 -2.94 5.69 -10.02
C ILE A 108 -2.68 7.04 -9.36
N GLN A 109 -1.78 7.83 -9.96
CA GLN A 109 -1.48 9.18 -9.48
C GLN A 109 -2.43 10.19 -10.12
N ILE A 110 -2.99 11.08 -9.31
CA ILE A 110 -3.82 12.18 -9.78
C ILE A 110 -2.94 13.43 -9.92
N ASN A 111 -2.79 13.93 -11.14
CA ASN A 111 -1.94 15.08 -11.45
C ASN A 111 -2.80 16.33 -11.69
N TRP A 112 -3.34 16.91 -10.62
CA TRP A 112 -4.19 18.10 -10.70
C TRP A 112 -3.46 19.30 -11.30
N ASP A 113 -2.15 19.41 -11.07
CA ASP A 113 -1.25 20.45 -11.55
C ASP A 113 -1.05 20.47 -13.08
N GLN A 114 -1.43 19.40 -13.78
CA GLN A 114 -1.35 19.31 -15.24
C GLN A 114 -2.49 20.04 -15.94
N VAL A 115 -3.49 20.50 -15.19
CA VAL A 115 -4.56 21.37 -15.69
C VAL A 115 -4.42 22.72 -15.00
N VAL A 116 -4.25 23.78 -15.79
CA VAL A 116 -4.18 25.15 -15.25
C VAL A 116 -5.54 25.52 -14.65
N GLY A 117 -5.56 25.87 -13.36
CA GLY A 117 -6.75 26.26 -12.60
C GLY A 117 -6.60 25.95 -11.11
#